data_AF-A0A1E8VQY4-F1
#
_entry.id   AF-A0A1E8VQY4-F1
#
_cell.length_a   1.000
_cell.length_b   1.000
_cell.length_c   1.000
_cell.angle_alpha   90.00
_cell.angle_beta   90.00
_cell.angle_gamma   90.00
#
_symmetry.space_group_name_H-M   'P 1'
#
loop_
_entity.id
_entity.type
_entity.pdbx_description
1 polymer ?
#
loop_
_entity_poly.entity_id
_entity_poly.type
_entity_poly.pdbx_seq_one_letter_code
_entity_poly.pdbx_strand_id
1 'polypeptide(L)'
;MSDSRHFCSCGDVSCPLNPNNPTNLAKGLGCDGCMRKNLSLGEVPSCIFKALGDIETWDDFSVEGFAHFVAEHPRGADERERCRRAAAAFEEGHAT
;
A
#
# COMPACT_ATOMS: atom_id res chain seq x y z
N MET A 1 3.95 10.27 23.99
CA MET A 1 4.49 9.28 23.04
C MET A 1 3.89 9.62 21.70
N SER A 2 4.70 9.84 20.66
CA SER A 2 4.18 10.16 19.33
C SER A 2 3.26 9.02 18.92
N ASP A 3 1.99 9.34 18.71
CA ASP A 3 0.99 8.41 18.15
C ASP A 3 1.29 8.30 16.64
N SER A 4 2.49 7.81 16.32
CA SER A 4 2.98 7.64 14.96
C SER A 4 2.31 6.41 14.37
N ARG A 5 1.03 6.57 14.05
CA ARG A 5 0.25 5.60 13.29
C ARG A 5 1.06 5.21 12.06
N HIS A 6 1.13 3.90 11.78
CA HIS A 6 1.88 3.40 10.64
C HIS A 6 1.29 3.96 9.33
N PHE A 7 2.09 4.10 8.28
CA PHE A 7 1.62 4.62 6.97
C PHE A 7 0.54 3.76 6.30
N CYS A 8 0.22 2.59 6.88
CA CYS A 8 -0.72 1.65 6.28
C CYS A 8 -2.13 2.27 6.29
N SER A 9 -2.73 2.39 5.11
CA SER A 9 -4.08 2.92 4.88
C SER A 9 -5.18 1.84 4.91
N CYS A 10 -4.82 0.58 5.21
CA CYS A 10 -5.80 -0.49 5.31
C CYS A 10 -6.77 -0.23 6.47
N GLY A 11 -8.07 -0.26 6.18
CA GLY A 11 -9.14 -0.01 7.15
C GLY A 11 -9.49 -1.24 8.00
N ASP A 12 -9.05 -2.44 7.58
CA ASP A 12 -9.26 -3.67 8.34
C ASP A 12 -8.24 -3.76 9.49
N VAL A 13 -8.55 -3.06 10.59
CA VAL A 13 -7.74 -3.08 11.83
C VAL A 13 -7.82 -4.41 12.57
N SER A 14 -8.79 -5.26 12.22
CA SER A 14 -8.94 -6.61 12.80
C SER A 14 -7.96 -7.62 12.20
N CYS A 15 -7.48 -7.35 10.99
CA CYS A 15 -6.49 -8.19 10.32
C CYS A 15 -5.24 -8.41 11.18
N PRO A 16 -4.80 -9.68 11.38
CA PRO A 16 -3.62 -10.01 12.18
C PRO A 16 -2.31 -9.46 11.58
N LEU A 17 -2.35 -8.97 10.33
CA LEU A 17 -1.21 -8.41 9.61
C LEU A 17 -1.27 -6.88 9.52
N ASN A 18 -2.27 -6.22 10.12
CA ASN A 18 -2.35 -4.77 10.11
C ASN A 18 -1.34 -4.17 11.11
N PRO A 19 -0.36 -3.35 10.66
CA PRO A 19 0.65 -2.76 11.53
C PRO A 19 0.09 -1.66 12.45
N ASN A 20 -1.13 -1.16 12.21
CA ASN A 20 -1.82 -0.25 13.12
C ASN A 20 -2.41 -0.96 14.35
N ASN A 21 -2.32 -2.29 14.42
CA ASN A 21 -2.64 -3.07 15.61
C ASN A 21 -1.35 -3.35 16.41
N PRO A 22 -1.17 -2.73 17.60
CA PRO A 22 0.06 -2.86 18.38
C PRO A 22 0.39 -4.30 18.80
N THR A 23 -0.65 -5.11 19.06
CA THR A 23 -0.48 -6.52 19.44
C THR A 23 0.08 -7.36 18.30
N ASN A 24 -0.26 -7.03 17.06
CA ASN A 24 0.27 -7.72 15.88
C ASN A 24 1.72 -7.32 15.63
N LEU A 25 2.02 -6.02 15.74
CA LEU A 25 3.38 -5.51 15.55
C LEU A 25 4.35 -6.11 16.57
N ALA A 26 3.93 -6.24 17.83
CA ALA A 26 4.71 -6.89 18.90
C ALA A 26 5.02 -8.38 18.63
N LYS A 27 4.25 -9.05 17.76
CA LYS A 27 4.46 -10.45 17.37
C LYS A 27 5.31 -10.60 16.11
N GLY A 28 5.89 -9.52 15.59
CA GLY A 28 6.62 -9.52 14.32
C GLY A 28 5.71 -9.65 13.09
N LEU A 29 4.40 -9.41 13.26
CA LEU A 29 3.46 -9.25 12.15
C LEU A 29 3.35 -7.76 11.78
N GLY A 30 2.64 -7.45 10.69
CA GLY A 30 2.56 -6.09 10.15
C GLY A 30 2.73 -6.09 8.64
N CYS A 31 3.26 -5.00 8.08
CA CYS A 31 3.44 -4.85 6.63
C CYS A 31 4.22 -6.01 6.00
N ASP A 32 5.29 -6.51 6.62
CA ASP A 32 6.05 -7.66 6.10
C ASP A 32 5.18 -8.92 5.97
N GLY A 33 4.34 -9.19 6.97
CA GLY A 33 3.40 -10.30 6.95
C GLY A 33 2.32 -10.11 5.88
N CYS A 34 1.79 -8.89 5.75
CA CYS A 34 0.82 -8.54 4.72
C CYS A 34 1.40 -8.74 3.31
N MET A 35 2.60 -8.24 3.06
CA MET A 35 3.30 -8.42 1.78
C MET A 35 3.51 -9.90 1.48
N ARG A 36 4.01 -10.69 2.44
CA ARG A 36 4.22 -12.13 2.25
C ARG A 36 2.93 -12.86 1.89
N LYS A 37 1.82 -12.54 2.57
CA LYS A 37 0.49 -13.11 2.26
C LYS A 37 0.10 -12.79 0.81
N ASN A 38 0.06 -11.50 0.44
CA ASN A 38 -0.40 -11.09 -0.88
C ASN A 38 0.48 -11.69 -1.99
N LEU A 39 1.81 -11.69 -1.81
CA LEU A 39 2.73 -12.33 -2.77
C LEU A 39 2.45 -13.83 -2.94
N SER A 40 2.12 -14.55 -1.86
CA SER A 40 1.78 -15.98 -1.95
C SER A 40 0.44 -16.26 -2.65
N LEU A 41 -0.43 -15.25 -2.74
CA LEU A 41 -1.74 -15.34 -3.40
C LEU A 41 -1.73 -14.78 -4.82
N GLY A 42 -0.62 -14.19 -5.28
CA GLY A 42 -0.60 -13.45 -6.54
C GLY A 42 -1.40 -12.15 -6.47
N GLU A 43 -1.51 -11.55 -5.29
CA GLU A 43 -2.29 -10.35 -5.03
C GLU A 43 -1.42 -9.10 -4.84
N VAL A 44 -2.02 -7.93 -5.07
CA VAL A 44 -1.50 -6.63 -4.68
C VAL A 44 -2.21 -6.16 -3.40
N PRO A 45 -1.48 -5.76 -2.34
CA PRO A 45 -2.09 -5.28 -1.11
C PRO A 45 -3.10 -4.14 -1.33
N SER A 46 -4.23 -4.20 -0.63
CA SER A 46 -5.31 -3.19 -0.73
C SER A 46 -4.86 -1.76 -0.42
N CYS A 47 -3.81 -1.58 0.41
CA CYS A 47 -3.24 -0.25 0.66
C CYS A 47 -2.62 0.39 -0.59
N ILE A 48 -2.13 -0.42 -1.54
CA ILE A 48 -1.62 0.05 -2.84
C ILE A 48 -2.80 0.42 -3.76
N PHE A 49 -3.85 -0.39 -3.82
CA PHE A 49 -5.07 -0.07 -4.57
C PHE A 49 -5.71 1.24 -4.11
N LYS A 50 -5.78 1.48 -2.79
CA LYS A 50 -6.26 2.76 -2.24
C LYS A 50 -5.46 3.99 -2.68
N ALA A 51 -4.21 3.82 -3.12
CA ALA A 51 -3.40 4.90 -3.65
C ALA A 51 -3.77 5.25 -5.12
N LEU A 52 -4.67 4.49 -5.74
CA LEU A 52 -5.24 4.75 -7.05
C LEU A 52 -6.61 5.42 -6.98
N GLY A 53 -7.28 5.37 -5.83
CA GLY A 53 -8.59 5.98 -5.63
C GLY A 53 -9.44 5.20 -4.62
N ASP A 54 -10.75 5.44 -4.68
CA ASP A 54 -11.73 4.63 -3.97
C ASP A 54 -11.81 3.23 -4.57
N ILE A 55 -11.94 2.22 -3.71
CA ILE A 55 -11.91 0.79 -4.05
C ILE A 55 -13.12 0.06 -3.48
N GLU A 56 -14.16 0.76 -3.01
CA GLU A 56 -15.35 0.13 -2.41
C GLU A 56 -16.02 -0.91 -3.32
N THR A 57 -15.97 -0.70 -4.63
CA THR A 57 -16.53 -1.62 -5.63
C THR A 57 -15.51 -2.60 -6.20
N TRP A 58 -14.29 -2.63 -5.67
CA TRP A 58 -13.20 -3.45 -6.19
C TRP A 58 -13.18 -4.84 -5.56
N ASP A 59 -13.20 -5.88 -6.38
CA ASP A 59 -13.22 -7.28 -5.95
C ASP A 59 -12.05 -8.13 -6.48
N ASP A 60 -11.26 -7.63 -7.44
CA ASP A 60 -10.11 -8.34 -8.03
C ASP A 60 -8.76 -7.79 -7.54
N PHE A 61 -8.29 -8.28 -6.40
CA PHE A 61 -6.99 -7.89 -5.83
C PHE A 61 -5.78 -8.60 -6.45
N SER A 62 -5.95 -9.36 -7.54
CA SER A 62 -4.82 -10.01 -8.23
C SER A 62 -3.85 -9.00 -8.85
N VAL A 63 -2.64 -9.46 -9.18
CA VAL A 63 -1.68 -8.68 -9.97
C VAL A 63 -2.28 -8.31 -11.33
N GLU A 64 -3.02 -9.22 -11.95
CA GLU A 64 -3.72 -9.01 -13.22
C GLU A 64 -4.80 -7.94 -13.09
N GLY A 65 -5.65 -8.02 -12.06
CA GLY A 65 -6.68 -7.02 -11.78
C GLY A 65 -6.10 -5.63 -11.56
N PHE A 66 -5.01 -5.54 -10.79
CA PHE A 66 -4.26 -4.30 -10.63
C PHE A 66 -3.75 -3.74 -11.96
N ALA A 67 -3.11 -4.59 -12.78
CA ALA A 67 -2.56 -4.18 -14.07
C ALA A 67 -3.66 -3.70 -15.03
N HIS A 68 -4.79 -4.41 -15.07
CA HIS A 68 -5.95 -4.06 -15.88
C HIS A 68 -6.51 -2.68 -15.48
N PHE A 69 -6.74 -2.45 -14.18
CA PHE A 69 -7.22 -1.17 -13.70
C PHE A 69 -6.31 -0.02 -14.11
N VAL A 70 -4.99 -0.16 -13.93
CA VAL A 70 -4.02 0.89 -14.26
C VAL A 70 -3.96 1.14 -15.76
N ALA A 71 -4.15 0.12 -16.59
CA ALA A 71 -4.19 0.26 -18.04
C ALA A 71 -5.43 1.04 -18.51
N GLU A 72 -6.59 0.81 -17.89
CA GLU A 72 -7.83 1.52 -18.18
C GLU A 72 -7.87 2.94 -17.59
N HIS A 73 -7.19 3.14 -16.45
CA HIS A 73 -7.17 4.40 -15.70
C HIS A 73 -5.74 4.94 -15.56
N PRO A 74 -5.07 5.28 -16.68
CA PRO A 74 -3.69 5.74 -16.62
C PRO A 74 -3.59 7.07 -15.86
N ARG A 75 -2.62 7.15 -14.94
CA ARG A 75 -2.29 8.41 -14.27
C ARG A 75 -1.93 9.48 -15.29
N GLY A 76 -2.47 10.69 -15.09
CA GLY A 76 -2.16 11.88 -15.90
C GLY A 76 -0.69 12.30 -15.81
N ALA A 77 -0.26 13.18 -16.71
CA ALA A 77 1.14 13.66 -16.76
C ALA A 77 1.56 14.37 -15.47
N ASP A 78 0.70 15.26 -14.94
CA ASP A 78 0.97 16.02 -13.72
C ASP A 78 1.11 15.12 -12.48
N GLU A 79 0.25 14.11 -12.40
CA GLU A 79 0.26 13.07 -11.38
C GLU A 79 1.58 12.29 -11.38
N ARG A 80 2.03 11.87 -12.58
CA ARG A 80 3.30 11.16 -12.77
C ARG A 80 4.49 12.04 -12.37
N GLU A 81 4.44 13.32 -12.73
CA GLU A 81 5.49 14.27 -12.34
C GLU A 81 5.55 14.47 -10.83
N ARG A 82 4.41 14.60 -10.15
CA ARG A 82 4.39 14.66 -8.69
C ARG A 82 5.00 13.41 -8.07
N CYS A 83 4.67 12.21 -8.56
CA CYS A 83 5.27 10.96 -8.10
C CYS A 83 6.80 10.94 -8.27
N ARG A 84 7.32 11.40 -9.42
CA ARG A 84 8.78 11.50 -9.66
C ARG A 84 9.45 12.43 -8.67
N ARG A 85 8.87 13.61 -8.43
CA ARG A 85 9.40 14.57 -7.44
C ARG A 85 9.39 14.02 -6.03
N ALA A 86 8.32 13.31 -5.65
CA ALA A 86 8.22 12.68 -4.33
C ALA A 86 9.29 11.59 -4.15
N ALA A 87 9.54 10.77 -5.19
CA ALA A 87 10.59 9.77 -5.17
C ALA A 87 11.99 10.41 -5.03
N ALA A 88 12.29 11.43 -5.83
CA ALA A 88 13.58 12.13 -5.75
C ALA A 88 13.82 12.76 -4.36
N ALA A 89 12.81 13.41 -3.78
CA ALA A 89 12.91 13.99 -2.45
C ALA A 89 13.10 12.92 -1.35
N PHE A 90 12.46 11.76 -1.49
CA PHE A 90 12.67 10.63 -0.59
C PHE A 90 14.11 10.12 -0.69
N GLU A 91 14.63 9.92 -1.90
CA GLU A 91 16.01 9.46 -2.12
C GLU A 91 17.03 10.47 -1.57
N GLU A 92 16.88 11.76 -1.85
CA GLU A 92 17.76 12.82 -1.35
C GLU A 92 17.77 12.87 0.19
N GLY A 93 16.60 12.77 0.83
CA GLY A 93 16.48 12.80 2.29
C GLY A 93 17.05 11.56 2.99
N HIS A 94 17.34 10.49 2.25
CA HIS A 94 17.88 9.23 2.79
C HIS A 94 19.22 8.83 2.14
N ALA A 95 19.82 9.71 1.34
CA ALA A 95 21.17 9.52 0.83
C ALA A 95 22.15 9.62 2.00
N THR A 96 22.83 8.51 2.30
CA THR A 96 23.88 8.42 3.33
C THR A 96 25.20 8.97 2.88
#